data_AF-A0AAI8QB59-F1
#
_entry.id   AF-A0AAI8QB59-F1
#
_cell.length_a   1.000
_cell.length_b   1.000
_cell.length_c   1.000
_cell.angle_alpha   90.00
_cell.angle_beta   90.00
_cell.angle_gamma   90.00
#
_symmetry.space_group_name_H-M   'P 1'
#
loop_
_entity.id
_entity.type
_entity.pdbx_description
1 polymer ?
#
loop_
_entity_poly.entity_id
_entity_poly.type
_entity_poly.pdbx_seq_one_letter_code
_entity_poly.pdbx_strand_id
1 'polypeptide(L)'
;MLRLSAADISKTDFAYQQKLHSLAYIPNIDRFLDLRYPKAGRHVVALRDAAGRLLRRASIDSCLAARAAYEAELAEQTRAEQQKADLATRLAPSALAPCRADLAGPAAVNQLADDFIVQSTRNDGVVFVDLIRMGWTGVQLKQHAPAARIVAQRRQERQVMEAAL
;
A
#
# COMPACT_ATOMS: atom_id res chain seq x y z
N MET A 1 -30.87 35.82 -7.15
CA MET A 1 -31.88 35.03 -7.89
C MET A 1 -31.30 34.67 -9.26
N LEU A 2 -30.70 33.49 -9.41
CA LEU A 2 -30.11 33.08 -10.69
C LEU A 2 -31.23 32.63 -11.65
N ARG A 3 -31.53 33.47 -12.65
CA ARG A 3 -32.39 33.09 -13.79
C ARG A 3 -31.63 32.08 -14.66
N LEU A 4 -31.74 30.80 -14.32
CA LEU A 4 -31.31 29.67 -15.16
C LEU A 4 -32.34 29.40 -16.28
N SER A 5 -32.60 30.41 -17.12
CA SER A 5 -33.39 30.21 -18.36
C SER A 5 -32.59 30.58 -19.61
N ALA A 6 -31.27 30.43 -19.57
CA ALA A 6 -30.51 30.20 -20.79
C ALA A 6 -30.96 28.85 -21.34
N ALA A 7 -31.45 28.82 -22.59
CA ALA A 7 -32.13 27.70 -23.20
C ALA A 7 -31.48 26.34 -22.85
N ASP A 8 -32.18 25.55 -22.04
CA ASP A 8 -31.77 24.18 -21.75
C ASP A 8 -31.70 23.39 -23.06
N ILE A 9 -30.83 22.40 -23.12
CA ILE A 9 -30.62 21.63 -24.36
C ILE A 9 -31.87 20.85 -24.74
N SER A 10 -32.04 20.63 -26.05
CA SER A 10 -33.16 19.86 -26.57
C SER A 10 -33.12 18.41 -26.06
N LYS A 11 -34.25 17.70 -26.13
CA LYS A 11 -34.31 16.27 -25.76
C LYS A 11 -33.38 15.41 -26.63
N THR A 12 -33.29 15.74 -27.92
CA THR A 12 -32.41 15.08 -28.90
C THR A 12 -30.94 15.29 -28.57
N ASP A 13 -30.55 16.52 -28.28
CA ASP A 13 -29.16 16.83 -27.89
C ASP A 13 -28.82 16.17 -26.56
N PHE A 14 -29.73 16.16 -25.60
CA PHE A 14 -29.53 15.48 -24.32
C PHE A 14 -29.36 13.97 -24.48
N ALA A 15 -30.12 13.32 -25.36
CA ALA A 15 -29.94 11.90 -25.67
C ALA A 15 -28.59 11.65 -26.35
N TYR A 16 -28.17 12.53 -27.25
CA TYR A 16 -26.86 12.47 -27.88
C TYR A 16 -25.73 12.64 -26.85
N GLN A 17 -25.80 13.62 -25.96
CA GLN A 17 -24.81 13.89 -24.93
C GLN A 17 -24.69 12.73 -23.92
N GLN A 18 -25.81 12.12 -23.54
CA GLN A 18 -25.81 10.91 -22.71
C GLN A 18 -25.03 9.77 -23.39
N LYS A 19 -25.25 9.54 -24.69
CA LYS A 19 -24.50 8.52 -25.45
C LYS A 19 -23.02 8.88 -25.57
N LEU A 20 -22.71 10.12 -25.95
CA LEU A 20 -21.33 10.60 -26.14
C LEU A 20 -20.48 10.42 -24.88
N HIS A 21 -21.06 10.70 -23.72
CA HIS A 21 -20.37 10.61 -22.44
C HIS A 21 -20.61 9.30 -21.70
N SER A 22 -21.28 8.32 -22.29
CA SER A 22 -21.62 7.04 -21.62
C SER A 22 -22.36 7.26 -20.29
N LEU A 23 -23.33 8.18 -20.27
CA LEU A 23 -24.20 8.45 -19.13
C LEU A 23 -25.58 7.83 -19.37
N ALA A 24 -26.18 7.31 -18.31
CA ALA A 24 -27.54 6.78 -18.32
C ALA A 24 -28.38 7.49 -17.25
N TYR A 25 -29.42 8.20 -17.67
CA TYR A 25 -30.44 8.69 -16.75
C TYR A 25 -31.45 7.59 -16.43
N ILE A 26 -31.72 7.37 -15.14
CA ILE A 26 -32.67 6.38 -14.62
C ILE A 26 -33.86 7.13 -14.02
N PRO A 27 -34.98 7.28 -14.77
CA PRO A 27 -36.08 8.14 -14.36
C PRO A 27 -36.76 7.70 -13.06
N ASN A 28 -36.85 6.39 -12.81
CA ASN A 28 -37.59 5.83 -11.67
C ASN A 28 -36.98 6.18 -10.31
N ILE A 29 -35.69 6.52 -10.28
CA ILE A 29 -34.97 6.89 -9.06
C ILE A 29 -34.36 8.29 -9.13
N ASP A 30 -34.61 9.01 -10.23
CA ASP A 30 -34.09 10.35 -10.51
C ASP A 30 -32.56 10.48 -10.39
N ARG A 31 -31.85 9.47 -10.88
CA ARG A 31 -30.38 9.41 -10.82
C ARG A 31 -29.76 9.24 -12.20
N PHE A 32 -28.55 9.74 -12.33
CA PHE A 32 -27.65 9.42 -13.43
C PHE A 32 -26.61 8.41 -12.96
N LEU A 33 -26.30 7.49 -13.87
CA LEU A 33 -25.22 6.53 -13.76
C LEU A 33 -24.18 6.84 -14.84
N ASP A 34 -22.92 6.86 -14.43
CA ASP A 34 -21.79 6.86 -15.34
C ASP A 34 -21.44 5.42 -15.72
N LEU A 35 -21.65 5.05 -16.98
CA LEU A 35 -21.38 3.69 -17.45
C LEU A 35 -19.89 3.41 -17.64
N ARG A 36 -19.08 4.47 -17.84
CA ARG A 36 -17.62 4.33 -17.99
C ARG A 36 -16.95 4.14 -16.64
N TYR A 37 -17.41 4.88 -15.63
CA TYR A 37 -16.94 4.77 -14.25
C TYR A 37 -18.12 4.63 -13.28
N PRO A 38 -18.69 3.42 -13.10
CA PRO A 38 -19.87 3.21 -12.25
C PRO A 38 -19.68 3.59 -10.78
N LYS A 39 -18.43 3.73 -10.32
CA LYS A 39 -18.09 4.21 -8.97
C LYS A 39 -18.00 5.73 -8.88
N ALA A 40 -17.76 6.42 -9.99
CA ALA A 40 -17.66 7.88 -10.03
C ALA A 40 -19.03 8.49 -9.72
N GLY A 41 -19.17 9.02 -8.50
CA GLY A 41 -20.44 9.58 -8.04
C GLY A 41 -21.60 8.60 -8.22
N ARG A 42 -21.40 7.33 -7.81
CA ARG A 42 -22.22 6.10 -7.94
C ARG A 42 -23.70 6.28 -8.34
N HIS A 43 -24.38 7.32 -7.84
CA HIS A 43 -25.59 7.86 -8.45
C HIS A 43 -25.66 9.41 -8.30
N VAL A 44 -25.50 10.16 -9.39
CA VAL A 44 -25.63 11.62 -9.38
C VAL A 44 -27.11 12.02 -9.46
N VAL A 45 -27.57 12.94 -8.60
CA VAL A 45 -28.96 13.40 -8.62
C VAL A 45 -29.20 14.29 -9.83
N ALA A 46 -30.32 14.08 -10.50
CA ALA A 46 -30.75 14.96 -11.58
C ALA A 46 -31.09 16.36 -11.06
N LEU A 47 -30.60 17.40 -11.73
CA LEU A 47 -30.92 18.78 -11.37
C LEU A 47 -32.24 19.18 -12.02
N ARG A 48 -33.12 19.80 -11.24
CA ARG A 48 -34.45 20.23 -11.67
C ARG A 48 -34.66 21.71 -11.39
N ASP A 49 -35.50 22.35 -12.20
CA ASP A 49 -35.96 23.71 -11.95
C ASP A 49 -37.05 23.75 -10.85
N ALA A 50 -37.49 24.95 -10.48
CA ALA A 50 -38.53 25.13 -9.47
C ALA A 50 -39.89 24.50 -9.86
N ALA A 51 -40.13 24.24 -11.14
CA ALA A 51 -41.32 23.56 -11.66
C ALA A 51 -41.11 22.03 -11.77
N GLY A 52 -39.98 21.50 -11.29
CA GLY A 52 -39.65 20.07 -11.35
C GLY A 52 -39.18 19.60 -12.72
N ARG A 53 -38.95 20.49 -13.69
CA ARG A 53 -38.44 20.12 -15.02
C ARG A 53 -36.95 19.84 -14.95
N LEU A 54 -36.52 18.76 -15.61
CA LEU A 54 -35.11 18.39 -15.69
C LEU A 54 -34.30 19.49 -16.39
N LEU A 55 -33.27 19.99 -15.69
CA LEU A 55 -32.24 20.84 -16.23
C LEU A 55 -31.19 19.95 -16.89
N ARG A 56 -31.37 19.66 -18.17
CA ARG A 56 -30.59 18.65 -18.89
C ARG A 56 -29.11 19.00 -18.94
N ARG A 57 -28.77 20.22 -19.36
CA ARG A 57 -27.38 20.68 -19.44
C ARG A 57 -26.69 20.59 -18.08
N ALA A 58 -27.29 21.20 -17.06
CA ALA A 58 -26.71 21.22 -15.72
C ALA A 58 -26.56 19.81 -15.12
N SER A 59 -27.50 18.90 -15.40
CA SER A 59 -27.42 17.51 -14.94
C SER A 59 -26.26 16.75 -15.59
N ILE A 60 -26.02 16.95 -16.89
CA ILE A 60 -24.85 16.38 -17.59
C ILE A 60 -23.56 16.94 -17.00
N ASP A 61 -23.47 18.26 -16.82
CA ASP A 61 -22.28 18.92 -16.29
C ASP A 61 -21.96 18.43 -14.87
N SER A 62 -22.98 18.22 -14.03
CA SER A 62 -22.84 17.62 -12.70
C SER A 62 -22.25 16.20 -12.75
N CYS A 63 -22.70 15.37 -13.70
CA CYS A 63 -22.14 14.02 -13.89
C CYS A 63 -20.67 14.06 -14.32
N LEU A 64 -20.33 14.96 -15.25
CA LEU A 64 -18.95 15.11 -15.72
C LEU A 64 -18.02 15.65 -14.62
N ALA A 65 -18.51 16.56 -13.77
CA ALA A 65 -17.76 17.03 -12.61
C ALA A 65 -17.50 15.90 -11.61
N ALA A 66 -18.50 15.05 -11.34
CA ALA A 66 -18.34 13.88 -10.48
C ALA A 66 -17.33 12.86 -11.05
N ARG A 67 -17.32 12.66 -12.38
CA ARG A 67 -16.29 11.87 -13.05
C ARG A 67 -14.90 12.45 -12.86
N ALA A 68 -14.73 13.75 -13.14
CA ALA A 68 -13.43 14.41 -13.03
C ALA A 68 -12.86 14.33 -11.61
N ALA A 69 -13.71 14.47 -10.58
CA ALA A 69 -13.30 14.31 -9.19
C ALA A 69 -12.83 12.87 -8.89
N TYR A 70 -13.55 11.86 -9.39
CA TYR A 70 -13.16 10.46 -9.23
C TYR A 70 -11.86 10.10 -9.97
N GLU A 71 -11.67 10.61 -11.19
CA GLU A 71 -10.43 10.41 -11.94
C GLU A 71 -9.22 11.05 -11.24
N ALA A 72 -9.41 12.22 -10.60
CA ALA A 72 -8.38 12.85 -9.79
C ALA A 72 -8.02 12.00 -8.57
N GLU A 73 -9.01 11.41 -7.88
CA GLU A 73 -8.77 10.51 -6.75
C GLU A 73 -7.97 9.25 -7.18
N LEU A 74 -8.33 8.64 -8.31
CA LEU A 74 -7.60 7.50 -8.86
C LEU A 74 -6.14 7.84 -9.21
N ALA A 75 -5.90 9.03 -9.76
CA ALA A 75 -4.56 9.49 -10.07
C ALA A 75 -3.71 9.65 -8.81
N GLU A 76 -4.28 10.19 -7.72
CA GLU A 76 -3.61 10.30 -6.43
C GLU A 76 -3.32 8.93 -5.80
N GLN A 77 -4.28 7.99 -5.85
CA GLN A 77 -4.05 6.62 -5.38
C GLN A 77 -2.91 5.94 -6.13
N THR A 78 -2.86 6.09 -7.45
CA THR A 78 -1.78 5.53 -8.29
C THR A 78 -0.43 6.14 -7.93
N ARG A 79 -0.37 7.45 -7.68
CA ARG A 79 0.86 8.12 -7.21
C ARG A 79 1.32 7.60 -5.87
N ALA A 80 0.41 7.42 -4.91
CA ALA A 80 0.72 6.89 -3.59
C ALA A 80 1.22 5.43 -3.66
N GLU A 81 0.63 4.61 -4.52
CA GLU A 81 1.08 3.22 -4.75
C GLU A 81 2.47 3.18 -5.38
N GLN A 82 2.75 4.04 -6.36
CA GLN A 82 4.08 4.18 -6.96
C GLN A 82 5.12 4.63 -5.93
N GLN A 83 4.80 5.62 -5.10
CA GLN A 83 5.70 6.04 -4.01
C GLN A 83 5.96 4.92 -3.00
N LYS A 84 4.95 4.11 -2.67
CA LYS A 84 5.12 2.95 -1.80
C LYS A 84 6.01 1.89 -2.45
N ALA A 85 5.85 1.63 -3.74
CA ALA A 85 6.71 0.71 -4.49
C ALA A 85 8.15 1.23 -4.54
N ASP A 86 8.37 2.51 -4.85
CA ASP A 86 9.68 3.16 -4.87
C ASP A 86 10.35 3.11 -3.50
N LEU A 87 9.61 3.34 -2.42
CA LEU A 87 10.10 3.20 -1.05
C LEU A 87 10.47 1.75 -0.73
N ALA A 88 9.64 0.78 -1.13
CA ALA A 88 9.97 -0.64 -0.95
C ALA A 88 11.24 -1.04 -1.71
N THR A 89 11.43 -0.54 -2.93
CA THR A 89 12.65 -0.75 -3.73
C THR A 89 13.86 -0.05 -3.11
N ARG A 90 13.72 1.15 -2.54
CA ARG A 90 14.82 1.82 -1.82
C ARG A 90 15.17 1.13 -0.50
N LEU A 91 14.18 0.52 0.16
CA LEU A 91 14.35 -0.18 1.43
C LEU A 91 14.85 -1.63 1.26
N ALA A 92 14.85 -2.18 0.04
CA ALA A 92 15.35 -3.52 -0.26
C ALA A 92 16.57 -3.47 -1.20
N PRO A 93 17.74 -4.08 -0.90
CA PRO A 93 18.28 -4.61 0.33
C PRO A 93 19.69 -4.02 0.60
N SER A 94 19.77 -2.80 1.10
CA SER A 94 20.93 -2.36 1.89
C SER A 94 20.83 -2.82 3.35
N ALA A 95 19.73 -3.50 3.70
CA ALA A 95 19.44 -4.07 5.03
C ALA A 95 19.46 -5.61 5.11
N LEU A 96 19.72 -6.34 4.00
CA LEU A 96 19.96 -7.78 4.08
C LEU A 96 21.48 -7.99 4.15
N ALA A 97 21.98 -8.18 5.37
CA ALA A 97 23.13 -9.05 5.56
C ALA A 97 22.91 -10.35 4.75
N PRO A 98 23.97 -10.99 4.20
CA PRO A 98 23.83 -12.21 3.40
C PRO A 98 22.85 -13.17 4.07
N CYS A 99 21.90 -13.68 3.27
CA CYS A 99 20.80 -14.49 3.78
C CYS A 99 21.37 -15.62 4.63
N ARG A 100 21.20 -15.53 5.95
CA ARG A 100 21.77 -16.51 6.89
C ARG A 100 21.17 -17.89 6.68
N ALA A 101 20.03 -17.96 5.98
CA ALA A 101 19.41 -19.18 5.48
C ALA A 101 20.33 -20.02 4.57
N ASP A 102 21.26 -19.40 3.87
CA ASP A 102 22.18 -20.12 2.95
C ASP A 102 23.42 -20.67 3.69
N LEU A 103 23.62 -20.30 4.95
CA LEU A 103 24.74 -20.78 5.75
C LEU A 103 24.49 -22.21 6.24
N ALA A 104 25.49 -23.07 6.08
CA ALA A 104 25.46 -24.44 6.57
C ALA A 104 26.76 -24.82 7.30
N GLY A 105 26.67 -25.83 8.16
CA GLY A 105 27.84 -26.45 8.79
C GLY A 105 28.66 -25.47 9.65
N PRO A 106 30.00 -25.51 9.60
CA PRO A 106 30.86 -24.67 10.44
C PRO A 106 30.67 -23.16 10.24
N ALA A 107 30.35 -22.73 9.01
CA ALA A 107 30.12 -21.33 8.70
C ALA A 107 28.85 -20.79 9.40
N ALA A 108 27.78 -21.60 9.42
CA ALA A 108 26.56 -21.27 10.16
C ALA A 108 26.81 -21.17 11.68
N VAL A 109 27.58 -22.11 12.24
CA VAL A 109 27.91 -22.11 13.67
C VAL A 109 28.72 -20.88 14.07
N ASN A 110 29.73 -20.52 13.27
CA ASN A 110 30.56 -19.35 13.55
C ASN A 110 29.78 -18.04 13.46
N GLN A 111 28.98 -17.86 12.40
CA GLN A 111 28.17 -16.66 12.24
C GLN A 111 27.12 -16.53 13.35
N LEU A 112 26.47 -17.63 13.72
CA LEU A 112 25.48 -17.65 14.80
C LEU A 112 26.11 -17.38 16.17
N ALA A 113 27.36 -17.82 16.38
CA ALA A 113 28.12 -17.50 17.58
C ALA A 113 28.39 -16.00 17.69
N ASP A 114 28.78 -15.36 16.58
CA ASP A 114 29.00 -13.90 16.56
C ASP A 114 27.70 -13.14 16.84
N ASP A 115 26.56 -13.61 16.30
CA ASP A 115 25.25 -13.03 16.60
C ASP A 115 24.85 -13.16 18.08
N PHE A 116 25.17 -14.29 18.71
CA PHE A 116 24.96 -14.47 20.16
C PHE A 116 25.78 -13.47 20.98
N ILE A 117 27.04 -13.22 20.61
CA ILE A 117 27.91 -12.25 21.28
C ILE A 117 27.36 -10.83 21.11
N VAL A 118 26.99 -10.43 19.89
CA VAL A 118 26.47 -9.09 19.58
C VAL A 118 25.14 -8.81 20.29
N GLN A 119 24.26 -9.81 20.39
CA GLN A 119 22.97 -9.62 21.06
C GLN A 119 23.08 -9.63 22.59
N SER A 120 23.88 -10.51 23.17
CA SER A 120 24.12 -10.54 24.62
C SER A 120 24.82 -9.27 25.15
N THR A 121 25.56 -8.56 24.29
CA THR A 121 26.17 -7.27 24.64
C THR A 121 25.20 -6.08 24.50
N ARG A 122 24.07 -6.24 23.81
CA ARG A 122 23.07 -5.16 23.58
C ARG A 122 21.80 -5.29 24.42
N ASN A 123 21.41 -6.51 24.82
CA ASN A 123 20.21 -6.83 25.59
C ASN A 123 20.50 -7.96 26.60
N ASP A 124 19.70 -8.06 27.67
CA ASP A 124 19.77 -9.07 28.75
C ASP A 124 19.51 -10.54 28.30
N GLY A 125 19.56 -10.81 27.00
CA GLY A 125 19.42 -12.16 26.46
C GLY A 125 19.12 -12.17 24.97
N VAL A 126 19.46 -13.28 24.32
CA VAL A 126 19.16 -13.49 22.90
C VAL A 126 17.82 -14.21 22.78
N VAL A 127 16.78 -13.49 22.36
CA VAL A 127 15.46 -14.07 22.12
C VAL A 127 15.43 -14.72 20.73
N PHE A 128 14.85 -15.92 20.63
CA PHE A 128 14.76 -16.69 19.38
C PHE A 128 14.14 -15.89 18.23
N VAL A 129 13.19 -15.00 18.55
CA VAL A 129 12.52 -14.10 17.60
C VAL A 129 13.51 -13.11 16.97
N ASP A 130 14.50 -12.62 17.72
CA ASP A 130 15.49 -11.67 17.21
C ASP A 130 16.46 -12.33 16.23
N LEU A 131 16.79 -13.60 16.46
CA LEU A 131 17.59 -14.40 15.51
C LEU A 131 16.82 -14.64 14.20
N ILE A 132 15.51 -14.85 14.25
CA ILE A 132 14.68 -14.96 13.04
C ILE A 132 14.65 -13.63 12.27
N ARG A 133 14.50 -12.48 12.96
CA ARG A 133 14.56 -11.14 12.33
C ARG A 133 15.90 -10.89 11.62
N MET A 134 16.94 -11.52 12.12
CA MET A 134 18.28 -11.52 11.60
C MET A 134 18.49 -12.44 10.38
N GLY A 135 17.47 -13.19 9.96
CA GLY A 135 17.51 -14.06 8.77
C GLY A 135 17.83 -15.52 9.05
N TRP A 136 17.87 -15.95 10.32
CA TRP A 136 18.03 -17.37 10.66
C TRP A 136 16.72 -18.15 10.50
N THR A 137 16.79 -19.35 9.94
CA THR A 137 15.64 -20.25 9.87
C THR A 137 15.49 -21.07 11.15
N GLY A 138 14.26 -21.46 11.50
CA GLY A 138 14.01 -22.29 12.68
C GLY A 138 14.72 -23.65 12.66
N VAL A 139 14.97 -24.21 11.48
CA VAL A 139 15.72 -25.48 11.32
C VAL A 139 17.18 -25.29 11.66
N GLN A 140 17.83 -24.25 11.12
CA GLN A 140 19.23 -23.92 11.43
C GLN A 140 19.43 -23.59 12.90
N LEU A 141 18.49 -22.87 13.53
CA LEU A 141 18.58 -22.56 14.96
C LEU A 141 18.51 -23.82 15.81
N LYS A 142 17.63 -24.78 15.50
CA LYS A 142 17.58 -26.07 16.20
C LYS A 142 18.87 -26.88 16.01
N GLN A 143 19.44 -26.83 14.81
CA GLN A 143 20.61 -27.62 14.44
C GLN A 143 21.95 -27.04 14.95
N HIS A 144 22.10 -25.71 14.95
CA HIS A 144 23.39 -25.05 15.16
C HIS A 144 23.47 -24.23 16.44
N ALA A 145 22.35 -23.82 17.06
CA ALA A 145 22.38 -22.96 18.24
C ALA A 145 23.14 -23.57 19.45
N PRO A 146 23.03 -24.88 19.78
CA PRO A 146 23.79 -25.44 20.89
C PRO A 146 25.30 -25.30 20.70
N ALA A 147 25.81 -25.62 19.52
CA ALA A 147 27.23 -25.50 19.19
C ALA A 147 27.68 -24.03 19.16
N ALA A 148 26.87 -23.15 18.56
CA ALA A 148 27.16 -21.73 18.47
C ALA A 148 27.24 -21.04 19.84
N ARG A 149 26.39 -21.41 20.81
CA ARG A 149 26.46 -20.90 22.19
C ARG A 149 27.77 -21.26 22.89
N ILE A 150 28.25 -22.49 22.73
CA ILE A 150 29.53 -22.92 23.30
C ILE A 150 30.68 -22.12 22.70
N VAL A 151 30.67 -21.91 21.37
CA VAL A 151 31.69 -21.12 20.68
C VAL A 151 31.64 -19.66 21.12
N ALA A 152 30.45 -19.07 21.25
CA ALA A 152 30.25 -17.70 21.71
C ALA A 152 30.78 -17.49 23.13
N GLN A 153 30.44 -18.39 24.05
CA GLN A 153 30.90 -18.34 25.44
C GLN A 153 32.43 -18.41 25.52
N ARG A 154 33.06 -19.38 24.82
CA ARG A 154 34.52 -19.49 24.80
C ARG A 154 35.23 -18.26 24.22
N ARG A 155 34.62 -17.61 23.22
CA ARG A 155 35.15 -16.37 22.63
C ARG A 155 35.05 -15.20 23.63
N GLN A 156 33.92 -15.07 24.34
CA GLN A 156 33.75 -14.05 25.36
C GLN A 156 34.71 -14.25 26.54
N GLU A 157 34.88 -15.48 27.02
CA GLU A 157 35.84 -15.81 28.09
C GLU A 157 37.28 -15.43 27.70
N ARG A 158 37.69 -15.71 26.45
CA ARG A 158 38.99 -15.28 25.93
C ARG A 158 39.15 -13.76 25.89
N GLN A 159 38.13 -13.04 25.40
CA GLN A 159 38.18 -11.58 25.32
C GLN A 159 38.31 -10.93 26.71
N VAL A 160 37.63 -11.49 27.72
CA VAL A 160 37.73 -11.00 29.10
C VAL A 160 39.12 -11.28 29.69
N MET A 161 39.70 -12.47 29.45
CA MET A 161 41.06 -12.79 29.89
C MET A 161 42.12 -11.91 29.22
N GLU A 162 42.00 -11.66 27.92
CA GLU A 162 42.93 -10.81 27.16
C GLU A 162 42.84 -9.33 27.58
N ALA A 163 41.66 -8.85 27.99
CA ALA A 163 41.48 -7.49 28.50
C ALA A 163 41.95 -7.28 29.94
N ALA A 164 42.23 -8.37 30.69
CA ALA A 164 42.67 -8.34 32.08
C ALA A 164 44.20 -8.45 32.24
N LEU A 165 44.94 -8.59 31.14
CA LEU A 165 46.41 -8.60 31.06
C LEU A 165 46.94 -7.23 30.62
#